data_AF-A0A3S0UDL0-F1
#
_entry.id   AF-A0A3S0UDL0-F1
#
_cell.length_a   1.000
_cell.length_b   1.000
_cell.length_c   1.000
_cell.angle_alpha   90.00
_cell.angle_beta   90.00
_cell.angle_gamma   90.00
#
_symmetry.space_group_name_H-M   'P 1'
#
loop_
_entity.id
_entity.type
_entity.pdbx_description
1 polymer ?
#
loop_
_entity_poly.entity_id
_entity_poly.type
_entity_poly.pdbx_seq_one_letter_code
_entity_poly.pdbx_strand_id
1 'polypeptide(L)'
;HLANVTEQVHRAHEMRDRRSAEGGLLARTADRLKDADPDHLRETVKNLNVRPVFTAHPTEAARRSVLNKLRRIAELLETPVIEADRRRQDIRLAENIDLIWQTDELRVVRPEPADEARNAIYYLDELHANAVGDVLEDLAAELERVGVELPAGTRPLTFGTWIGGDRDGNPNVTPTVTWDVLILQHEHGITDALELVDQLRGLLSNSIRYTGATDELLTSLQTDLERLPEISPRYKRLNAEEPYRLKATCVRQKLV
;
A
#
# COMPACT_ATOMS: atom_id res chain seq x y z
N HIS A 1 23.86 10.57 3.13
CA HIS A 1 22.44 10.48 2.72
C HIS A 1 22.18 10.97 1.29
N LEU A 2 22.61 12.19 0.90
CA LEU A 2 22.29 12.76 -0.42
C LEU A 2 22.85 11.96 -1.62
N ALA A 3 24.08 11.43 -1.51
CA ALA A 3 24.65 10.56 -2.54
C ALA A 3 23.78 9.33 -2.80
N ASN A 4 23.34 8.65 -1.73
CA ASN A 4 22.48 7.48 -1.83
C ASN A 4 21.12 7.81 -2.47
N VAL A 5 20.48 8.93 -2.10
CA VAL A 5 19.22 9.36 -2.72
C VAL A 5 19.41 9.66 -4.20
N THR A 6 20.49 10.34 -4.56
CA THR A 6 20.78 10.65 -5.97
C THR A 6 21.02 9.38 -6.78
N GLU A 7 21.76 8.41 -6.21
CA GLU A 7 21.97 7.10 -6.81
C GLU A 7 20.65 6.32 -6.95
N GLN A 8 19.78 6.35 -5.95
CA GLN A 8 18.45 5.72 -5.99
C GLN A 8 17.59 6.30 -7.11
N VAL A 9 17.52 7.63 -7.24
CA VAL A 9 16.81 8.31 -8.33
C VAL A 9 17.40 7.93 -9.69
N HIS A 10 18.73 7.94 -9.81
CA HIS A 10 19.39 7.54 -11.06
C HIS A 10 19.07 6.09 -11.44
N ARG A 11 19.16 5.15 -10.50
CA ARG A 11 18.79 3.74 -10.72
C ARG A 11 17.31 3.60 -11.08
N ALA A 12 16.42 4.39 -10.48
CA ALA A 12 15.00 4.39 -10.83
C ALA A 12 14.79 4.84 -12.28
N HIS A 13 15.52 5.85 -12.76
CA HIS A 13 15.50 6.27 -14.16
C HIS A 13 16.02 5.16 -15.09
N GLU A 14 17.17 4.54 -14.79
CA GLU A 14 17.69 3.41 -15.58
C GLU A 14 16.69 2.25 -15.65
N MET A 15 16.02 1.94 -14.54
CA MET A 15 14.98 0.90 -14.52
C MET A 15 13.76 1.27 -15.37
N ARG A 16 13.33 2.54 -15.37
CA ARG A 16 12.25 3.04 -16.24
C ARG A 16 12.63 3.00 -17.72
N ASP A 17 13.85 3.41 -18.05
CA ASP A 17 14.36 3.37 -19.42
C ASP A 17 14.45 1.94 -19.93
N ARG A 18 14.97 1.02 -19.10
CA ARG A 18 15.00 -0.41 -19.44
C ARG A 18 13.59 -1.00 -19.57
N ARG A 19 12.66 -0.65 -18.67
CA ARG A 19 11.25 -1.09 -18.77
C ARG A 19 10.61 -0.59 -20.06
N SER A 20 10.93 0.63 -20.49
CA SER A 20 10.42 1.21 -21.75
C SER A 20 11.00 0.53 -22.98
N ALA A 21 12.28 0.15 -22.96
CA ALA A 21 12.96 -0.48 -24.08
C ALA A 21 12.65 -1.99 -24.21
N GLU A 22 12.58 -2.71 -23.08
CA GLU A 22 12.52 -4.18 -23.05
C GLU A 22 11.19 -4.75 -22.53
N GLY A 23 10.29 -3.90 -22.04
CA GLY A 23 9.10 -4.31 -21.29
C GLY A 23 9.38 -4.64 -19.82
N GLY A 24 8.31 -4.70 -19.02
CA GLY A 24 8.36 -5.00 -17.59
C GLY A 24 8.88 -6.41 -17.27
N LEU A 25 9.36 -6.62 -16.04
CA LEU A 25 9.85 -7.92 -15.59
C LEU A 25 8.77 -9.02 -15.67
N LEU A 26 7.54 -8.69 -15.28
CA LEU A 26 6.39 -9.59 -15.35
C LEU A 26 6.04 -9.90 -16.81
N ALA A 27 6.04 -8.91 -17.68
CA ALA A 27 5.77 -9.09 -19.11
C ALA A 27 6.76 -10.05 -19.78
N ARG A 28 8.06 -9.85 -19.54
CA ARG A 28 9.09 -10.76 -20.06
C ARG A 28 9.02 -12.16 -19.46
N THR A 29 8.55 -12.28 -18.22
CA THR A 29 8.34 -13.58 -17.57
C THR A 29 7.15 -14.29 -18.21
N ALA A 30 6.03 -13.60 -18.42
CA ALA A 30 4.87 -14.11 -19.13
C ALA A 30 5.21 -14.51 -20.58
N ASP A 31 6.06 -13.75 -21.28
CA ASP A 31 6.54 -14.14 -22.63
C ASP A 31 7.23 -15.50 -22.66
N ARG A 32 7.98 -15.83 -21.59
CA ARG A 32 8.65 -17.14 -21.46
C ARG A 32 7.68 -18.27 -21.08
N LEU A 33 6.50 -17.93 -20.57
CA LEU A 33 5.49 -18.89 -20.11
C LEU A 33 4.42 -19.19 -21.17
N LYS A 34 4.47 -18.55 -22.35
CA LYS A 34 3.49 -18.75 -23.43
C LYS A 34 3.35 -20.20 -23.89
N ASP A 35 4.45 -20.94 -23.90
CA ASP A 35 4.49 -22.34 -24.33
C ASP A 35 4.43 -23.33 -23.15
N ALA A 36 4.16 -22.84 -21.93
CA ALA A 36 4.02 -23.69 -20.75
C ALA A 36 2.70 -24.47 -20.78
N ASP A 37 2.65 -25.58 -20.04
CA ASP A 37 1.41 -26.34 -19.82
C ASP A 37 0.37 -25.46 -19.08
N PRO A 38 -0.79 -25.15 -19.69
CA PRO A 38 -1.78 -24.26 -19.11
C PRO A 38 -2.35 -24.76 -17.77
N ASP A 39 -2.50 -26.06 -17.60
CA ASP A 39 -3.05 -26.63 -16.36
C ASP A 39 -2.05 -26.52 -15.21
N HIS A 40 -0.77 -26.78 -15.50
CA HIS A 40 0.31 -26.58 -14.54
C HIS A 40 0.45 -25.10 -14.15
N LEU A 41 0.33 -24.18 -15.11
CA LEU A 41 0.40 -22.75 -14.85
C LEU A 41 -0.77 -22.27 -13.99
N ARG A 42 -2.00 -22.73 -14.28
CA ARG A 42 -3.19 -22.44 -13.45
C ARG A 42 -3.01 -22.87 -11.99
N GLU A 43 -2.54 -24.08 -11.75
CA GLU A 43 -2.30 -24.55 -10.38
C GLU A 43 -1.16 -23.80 -9.70
N THR A 44 -0.12 -23.42 -10.44
CA THR A 44 0.98 -22.60 -9.90
C THR A 44 0.49 -21.22 -9.47
N VAL A 45 -0.29 -20.54 -10.31
CA VAL A 45 -0.86 -19.20 -10.03
C VAL A 45 -1.79 -19.24 -8.83
N LYS A 46 -2.62 -20.28 -8.73
CA LYS A 46 -3.53 -20.49 -7.59
C LYS A 46 -2.78 -20.57 -6.25
N ASN A 47 -1.57 -21.15 -6.26
CA ASN A 47 -0.73 -21.31 -5.07
C ASN A 47 0.33 -20.20 -4.91
N LEU A 48 0.34 -19.20 -5.81
CA LEU A 48 1.32 -18.12 -5.74
C LEU A 48 1.14 -17.34 -4.44
N ASN A 49 2.22 -17.27 -3.65
CA ASN A 49 2.28 -16.46 -2.45
C ASN A 49 3.71 -16.03 -2.17
N VAL A 50 3.96 -14.73 -2.21
CA VAL A 50 5.20 -14.11 -1.79
C VAL A 50 4.92 -13.33 -0.51
N ARG A 51 5.75 -13.55 0.52
CA ARG A 51 5.62 -12.88 1.81
C ARG A 51 6.94 -12.26 2.28
N PRO A 52 7.25 -11.02 1.86
CA PRO A 52 8.35 -10.27 2.45
C PRO A 52 8.07 -10.04 3.94
N VAL A 53 9.09 -10.21 4.78
CA VAL A 53 8.99 -10.04 6.24
C VAL A 53 9.87 -8.89 6.67
N PHE A 54 9.25 -7.84 7.22
CA PHE A 54 9.98 -6.73 7.82
C PHE A 54 10.67 -7.17 9.11
N THR A 55 11.96 -6.86 9.21
CA THR A 55 12.75 -7.07 10.42
C THR A 55 13.19 -5.73 10.96
N ALA A 56 13.43 -5.65 12.27
CA ALA A 56 14.07 -4.49 12.86
C ALA A 56 15.42 -4.27 12.18
N HIS A 57 15.72 -3.04 11.78
CA HIS A 57 17.03 -2.74 11.23
C HIS A 57 17.97 -2.39 12.38
N PRO A 58 18.98 -3.23 12.69
CA PRO A 58 19.76 -3.12 13.93
C PRO A 58 20.57 -1.81 14.04
N THR A 59 20.75 -1.10 12.92
CA THR A 59 21.56 0.12 12.83
C THR A 59 20.90 1.28 12.08
N GLU A 60 19.58 1.24 11.80
CA GLU A 60 18.93 2.34 11.05
C GLU A 60 18.77 3.57 11.95
N ALA A 61 19.84 4.35 12.03
CA ALA A 61 19.97 5.52 12.87
C ALA A 61 19.19 6.72 12.32
N ALA A 62 18.75 6.68 11.05
CA ALA A 62 18.03 7.77 10.43
C ALA A 62 16.61 7.90 11.01
N ARG A 63 16.27 9.12 11.45
CA ARG A 63 14.91 9.43 11.94
C ARG A 63 13.92 9.47 10.77
N ARG A 64 12.65 9.16 11.02
CA ARG A 64 11.55 9.31 10.03
C ARG A 64 11.51 10.71 9.41
N SER A 65 11.82 11.75 10.19
CA SER A 65 11.91 13.13 9.71
C SER A 65 12.96 13.32 8.62
N VAL A 66 14.10 12.64 8.71
CA VAL A 66 15.16 12.66 7.70
C VAL A 66 14.72 11.88 6.47
N LEU A 67 14.15 10.68 6.65
CA LEU A 67 13.63 9.86 5.55
C LEU A 67 12.57 10.60 4.73
N ASN A 68 11.64 11.30 5.38
CA ASN A 68 10.64 12.15 4.71
C ASN A 68 11.30 13.24 3.84
N LYS A 69 12.35 13.91 4.34
CA LYS A 69 13.06 14.96 3.58
C LYS A 69 13.84 14.36 2.41
N LEU A 70 14.47 13.21 2.60
CA LEU A 70 15.16 12.48 1.56
C LEU A 70 14.20 12.04 0.45
N ARG A 71 13.00 11.56 0.80
CA ARG A 71 11.94 11.28 -0.19
C ARG A 71 11.54 12.54 -0.93
N ARG A 72 11.35 13.66 -0.24
CA ARG A 72 10.98 14.93 -0.90
C ARG A 72 12.06 15.38 -1.89
N ILE A 73 13.34 15.20 -1.55
CA ILE A 73 14.44 15.45 -2.48
C ILE A 73 14.35 14.51 -3.68
N ALA A 74 14.11 13.21 -3.46
CA ALA A 74 13.94 12.24 -4.56
C ALA A 74 12.79 12.64 -5.50
N GLU A 75 11.60 12.96 -4.97
CA GLU A 75 10.45 13.44 -5.76
C GLU A 75 10.79 14.70 -6.58
N LEU A 76 11.49 15.66 -5.97
CA LEU A 76 11.91 16.87 -6.64
C LEU A 76 12.90 16.55 -7.77
N LEU A 77 13.82 15.60 -7.59
CA LEU A 77 14.78 15.20 -8.62
C LEU A 77 14.13 14.38 -9.75
N GLU A 78 13.11 13.60 -9.45
CA GLU A 78 12.36 12.81 -10.45
C GLU A 78 11.42 13.67 -11.31
N THR A 79 10.94 14.80 -10.79
CA THR A 79 9.97 15.65 -11.49
C THR A 79 10.65 16.36 -12.66
N PRO A 80 10.20 16.16 -13.93
CA PRO A 80 10.70 16.93 -15.05
C PRO A 80 10.35 18.42 -14.87
N VAL A 81 11.34 19.30 -15.01
CA VAL A 81 11.14 20.75 -14.80
C VAL A 81 11.53 21.54 -16.03
N ILE A 82 10.61 22.39 -16.46
CA ILE A 82 10.85 23.39 -17.51
C ILE A 82 11.71 24.53 -16.98
N GLU A 83 12.45 25.19 -17.87
CA GLU A 83 13.41 26.22 -17.47
C GLU A 83 12.78 27.35 -16.63
N ALA A 84 11.54 27.73 -16.93
CA ALA A 84 10.81 28.77 -16.21
C ALA A 84 10.57 28.43 -14.71
N ASP A 85 10.51 27.15 -14.35
CA ASP A 85 10.28 26.69 -12.98
C ASP A 85 11.55 26.20 -12.27
N ARG A 86 12.69 26.11 -12.97
CA ARG A 86 13.97 25.62 -12.42
C ARG A 86 14.38 26.35 -11.14
N ARG A 87 14.29 27.69 -11.14
CA ARG A 87 14.58 28.49 -9.95
C ARG A 87 13.73 28.09 -8.74
N ARG A 88 12.46 27.74 -8.96
CA ARG A 88 11.55 27.32 -7.88
C ARG A 88 11.95 25.95 -7.34
N GLN A 89 12.28 25.01 -8.22
CA GLN A 89 12.76 23.68 -7.85
C GLN A 89 14.07 23.76 -7.06
N ASP A 90 15.03 24.57 -7.50
CA ASP A 90 16.31 24.77 -6.81
C ASP A 90 16.12 25.31 -5.39
N ILE A 91 15.20 26.28 -5.22
CA ILE A 91 14.84 26.78 -3.89
C ILE A 91 14.26 25.67 -3.02
N ARG A 92 13.35 24.83 -3.55
CA ARG A 92 12.77 23.71 -2.78
C ARG A 92 13.80 22.64 -2.43
N LEU A 93 14.74 22.36 -3.32
CA LEU A 93 15.85 21.44 -3.04
C LEU A 93 16.74 22.00 -1.93
N ALA A 94 17.14 23.27 -2.04
CA ALA A 94 17.95 23.96 -1.02
C ALA A 94 17.25 23.96 0.35
N GLU A 95 15.95 24.28 0.40
CA GLU A 95 15.15 24.23 1.64
C GLU A 95 15.17 22.84 2.28
N ASN A 96 15.02 21.76 1.50
CA ASN A 96 15.04 20.40 2.05
C ASN A 96 16.44 19.98 2.51
N ILE A 97 17.49 20.39 1.80
CA ILE A 97 18.88 20.14 2.19
C ILE A 97 19.20 20.89 3.49
N ASP A 98 18.81 22.16 3.61
CA ASP A 98 18.98 22.95 4.84
C ASP A 98 18.25 22.31 6.02
N LEU A 99 17.02 21.84 5.80
CA LEU A 99 16.25 21.14 6.84
C LEU A 99 16.91 19.83 7.27
N ILE A 100 17.55 19.09 6.36
CA ILE A 100 18.33 17.90 6.72
C ILE A 100 19.53 18.32 7.56
N TRP A 101 20.29 19.33 7.13
CA TRP A 101 21.46 19.85 7.84
C TRP A 101 21.13 20.34 9.26
N GLN A 102 19.95 20.92 9.46
CA GLN A 102 19.47 21.41 10.75
C GLN A 102 18.78 20.32 11.60
N THR A 103 18.60 19.10 11.08
CA THR A 103 18.00 17.99 11.81
C THR A 103 19.11 17.06 12.29
N ASP A 104 19.12 16.74 13.59
CA ASP A 104 19.98 15.68 14.11
C ASP A 104 19.60 14.34 13.46
N GLU A 105 20.47 13.89 12.53
CA GLU A 105 20.16 12.77 11.65
C GLU A 105 20.14 11.43 12.38
N LEU A 106 20.98 11.33 13.42
CA LEU A 106 21.19 10.11 14.18
C LEU A 106 20.22 10.07 15.37
N ARG A 107 19.71 8.86 15.65
CA ARG A 107 19.06 8.59 16.92
C ARG A 107 20.14 8.52 18.00
N VAL A 108 20.08 9.44 18.97
CA VAL A 108 20.98 9.45 20.15
C VAL A 108 20.71 8.27 21.08
N VAL A 109 19.47 7.78 21.10
CA VAL A 109 19.03 6.65 21.92
C VAL A 109 18.58 5.51 21.01
N ARG A 110 18.89 4.28 21.38
CA ARG A 110 18.42 3.08 20.69
C ARG A 110 16.87 3.10 20.62
N PRO A 111 16.27 2.88 19.45
CA PRO A 111 14.80 2.87 19.34
C PRO A 111 14.19 1.79 20.21
N GLU A 112 13.00 2.09 20.75
CA GLU A 112 12.18 1.07 21.40
C GLU A 112 11.51 0.20 20.33
N PRO A 113 11.16 -1.07 20.63
CA PRO A 113 10.49 -1.94 19.66
C PRO A 113 9.21 -1.34 19.07
N ALA A 114 8.47 -0.54 19.84
CA ALA A 114 7.29 0.17 19.36
C ALA A 114 7.62 1.23 18.29
N ASP A 115 8.77 1.89 18.38
CA ASP A 115 9.20 2.87 17.36
C ASP A 115 9.60 2.19 16.05
N GLU A 116 10.23 1.01 16.14
CA GLU A 116 10.53 0.18 14.98
C GLU A 116 9.23 -0.30 14.32
N ALA A 117 8.22 -0.69 15.12
CA ALA A 117 6.93 -1.11 14.59
C ALA A 117 6.22 0.01 13.82
N ARG A 118 6.22 1.24 14.38
CA ARG A 118 5.70 2.43 13.69
C ARG A 118 6.45 2.73 12.39
N ASN A 119 7.76 2.50 12.37
CA ASN A 119 8.57 2.69 11.18
C ASN A 119 8.22 1.68 10.08
N ALA A 120 8.00 0.42 10.45
CA ALA A 120 7.57 -0.62 9.51
C ALA A 120 6.19 -0.35 8.92
N ILE A 121 5.24 0.09 9.75
CA ILE A 121 3.91 0.52 9.30
C ILE A 121 4.03 1.63 8.26
N TYR A 122 4.84 2.66 8.53
CA TYR A 122 5.05 3.76 7.59
C TYR A 122 5.58 3.30 6.22
N TYR A 123 6.51 2.34 6.16
CA TYR A 123 6.96 1.79 4.89
C TYR A 123 5.87 0.93 4.21
N LEU A 124 5.07 0.22 5.00
CA LEU A 124 3.93 -0.53 4.48
C LEU A 124 2.90 0.39 3.81
N ASP A 125 2.61 1.55 4.43
CA ASP A 125 1.70 2.57 3.87
C ASP A 125 2.19 3.08 2.53
N GLU A 126 3.49 3.37 2.42
CA GLU A 126 4.10 3.85 1.19
C GLU A 126 4.02 2.80 0.07
N LEU A 127 4.30 1.54 0.39
CA LEU A 127 4.19 0.44 -0.56
C LEU A 127 2.73 0.23 -1.00
N HIS A 128 1.81 0.26 -0.05
CA HIS A 128 0.38 0.09 -0.31
C HIS A 128 -0.18 1.20 -1.20
N ALA A 129 0.18 2.46 -0.91
CA ALA A 129 -0.35 3.61 -1.64
C ALA A 129 0.14 3.71 -3.10
N ASN A 130 1.30 3.14 -3.44
CA ASN A 130 1.94 3.36 -4.74
C ASN A 130 2.24 2.08 -5.51
N ALA A 131 2.93 1.11 -4.89
CA ALA A 131 3.60 0.05 -5.64
C ALA A 131 2.84 -1.27 -5.67
N VAL A 132 2.11 -1.61 -4.59
CA VAL A 132 1.45 -2.91 -4.46
C VAL A 132 0.33 -3.06 -5.47
N GLY A 133 -0.51 -2.03 -5.65
CA GLY A 133 -1.59 -2.02 -6.64
C GLY A 133 -1.05 -2.26 -8.06
N ASP A 134 -0.14 -1.40 -8.51
CA ASP A 134 0.50 -1.48 -9.83
C ASP A 134 1.08 -2.86 -10.13
N VAL A 135 1.79 -3.46 -9.17
CA VAL A 135 2.40 -4.79 -9.36
C VAL A 135 1.35 -5.89 -9.48
N LEU A 136 0.25 -5.80 -8.72
CA LEU A 136 -0.84 -6.79 -8.78
C LEU A 136 -1.66 -6.64 -10.06
N GLU A 137 -1.87 -5.41 -10.53
CA GLU A 137 -2.51 -5.13 -11.82
C GLU A 137 -1.65 -5.63 -12.98
N ASP A 138 -0.35 -5.30 -12.99
CA ASP A 138 0.62 -5.83 -13.97
C ASP A 138 0.61 -7.37 -13.97
N LEU A 139 0.61 -8.00 -12.79
CA LEU A 139 0.58 -9.46 -12.66
C LEU A 139 -0.70 -10.05 -13.26
N ALA A 140 -1.86 -9.50 -12.92
CA ALA A 140 -3.14 -10.00 -13.42
C ALA A 140 -3.22 -9.88 -14.95
N ALA A 141 -2.83 -8.73 -15.51
CA ALA A 141 -2.83 -8.49 -16.96
C ALA A 141 -1.88 -9.44 -17.71
N GLU A 142 -0.68 -9.67 -17.16
CA GLU A 142 0.31 -10.54 -17.80
C GLU A 142 -0.04 -12.02 -17.71
N LEU A 143 -0.75 -12.45 -16.65
CA LEU A 143 -1.31 -13.80 -16.55
C LEU A 143 -2.44 -14.02 -17.56
N GLU A 144 -3.33 -13.04 -17.71
CA GLU A 144 -4.43 -13.09 -18.68
C GLU A 144 -3.88 -13.25 -20.11
N ARG A 145 -2.79 -12.54 -20.43
CA ARG A 145 -2.11 -12.62 -21.74
C ARG A 145 -1.58 -14.01 -22.08
N VAL A 146 -1.29 -14.85 -21.09
CA VAL A 146 -0.88 -16.26 -21.26
C VAL A 146 -2.03 -17.25 -21.04
N GLY A 147 -3.27 -16.76 -20.97
CA GLY A 147 -4.47 -17.60 -20.88
C GLY A 147 -4.78 -18.14 -19.48
N VAL A 148 -4.28 -17.48 -18.43
CA VAL A 148 -4.52 -17.86 -17.03
C VAL A 148 -5.08 -16.68 -16.24
N GLU A 149 -6.22 -16.86 -15.60
CA GLU A 149 -6.77 -15.86 -14.69
C GLU A 149 -6.19 -16.05 -13.29
N LEU A 150 -5.94 -14.94 -12.59
CA LEU A 150 -5.65 -14.97 -11.16
C LEU A 150 -6.96 -15.23 -10.39
N PRO A 151 -7.11 -16.38 -9.69
CA PRO A 151 -8.38 -16.70 -9.05
C PRO A 151 -8.80 -15.68 -8.00
N ALA A 152 -10.11 -15.41 -7.92
CA ALA A 152 -10.68 -14.56 -6.89
C ALA A 152 -10.33 -15.11 -5.49
N GLY A 153 -9.73 -14.26 -4.65
CA GLY A 153 -9.33 -14.62 -3.29
C GLY A 153 -7.87 -15.09 -3.15
N THR A 154 -7.13 -15.31 -4.25
CA THR A 154 -5.69 -15.53 -4.19
C THR A 154 -4.99 -14.26 -3.66
N ARG A 155 -3.98 -14.46 -2.80
CA ARG A 155 -3.17 -13.39 -2.22
C ARG A 155 -1.72 -13.58 -2.64
N PRO A 156 -1.35 -13.21 -3.89
CA PRO A 156 -0.02 -13.47 -4.43
C PRO A 156 1.06 -12.67 -3.71
N LEU A 157 0.69 -11.58 -3.04
CA LEU A 157 1.56 -10.80 -2.18
C LEU A 157 0.91 -10.59 -0.81
N THR A 158 1.67 -10.88 0.24
CA THR A 158 1.31 -10.58 1.63
C THR A 158 2.53 -10.04 2.34
N PHE A 159 2.37 -9.39 3.50
CA PHE A 159 3.50 -8.90 4.29
C PHE A 159 3.52 -9.56 5.66
N GLY A 160 4.73 -9.76 6.20
CA GLY A 160 4.95 -10.16 7.58
C GLY A 160 5.85 -9.17 8.29
N THR A 161 5.93 -9.28 9.61
CA THR A 161 6.89 -8.54 10.41
C THR A 161 7.32 -9.36 11.61
N TRP A 162 8.60 -9.26 11.97
CA TRP A 162 9.16 -9.80 13.20
C TRP A 162 9.26 -8.74 14.30
N ILE A 163 9.04 -7.47 13.96
CA ILE A 163 9.19 -6.36 14.89
C ILE A 163 8.12 -6.46 15.98
N GLY A 164 8.55 -6.43 17.24
CA GLY A 164 7.69 -6.63 18.41
C GLY A 164 7.31 -8.10 18.67
N GLY A 165 7.65 -9.03 17.79
CA GLY A 165 7.36 -10.46 17.94
C GLY A 165 8.60 -11.34 18.16
N ASP A 166 9.72 -11.01 17.51
CA ASP A 166 10.98 -11.73 17.67
C ASP A 166 11.65 -11.36 18.99
N ARG A 167 11.86 -12.37 19.84
CA ARG A 167 12.41 -12.24 21.20
C ARG A 167 13.77 -12.92 21.32
N ASP A 168 14.27 -13.54 20.26
CA ASP A 168 15.52 -14.27 20.30
C ASP A 168 16.68 -13.30 20.59
N GLY A 169 17.38 -13.53 21.71
CA GLY A 169 18.47 -12.67 22.18
C GLY A 169 18.08 -11.22 22.55
N ASN A 170 16.79 -10.85 22.57
CA ASN A 170 16.34 -9.46 22.80
C ASN A 170 15.40 -9.34 24.02
N PRO A 171 15.92 -9.03 25.22
CA PRO A 171 15.11 -8.92 26.42
C PRO A 171 14.13 -7.73 26.41
N ASN A 172 14.32 -6.77 25.49
CA ASN A 172 13.45 -5.59 25.38
C ASN A 172 12.11 -5.91 24.70
N VAL A 173 11.98 -7.06 24.05
CA VAL A 173 10.69 -7.52 23.50
C VAL A 173 10.01 -8.36 24.58
N THR A 174 9.14 -7.71 25.36
CA THR A 174 8.32 -8.35 26.40
C THR A 174 6.94 -8.73 25.85
N PRO A 175 6.14 -9.57 26.52
CA PRO A 175 4.77 -9.85 26.10
C PRO A 175 3.90 -8.59 25.99
N THR A 176 4.11 -7.62 26.87
CA THR A 176 3.45 -6.31 26.82
C THR A 176 3.82 -5.57 25.53
N VAL A 177 5.10 -5.53 25.17
CA VAL A 177 5.55 -4.92 23.91
C VAL A 177 4.91 -5.58 22.70
N THR A 178 4.85 -6.92 22.66
CA THR A 178 4.18 -7.65 21.57
C THR A 178 2.70 -7.27 21.49
N TRP A 179 2.02 -7.19 22.63
CA TRP A 179 0.62 -6.79 22.70
C TRP A 179 0.40 -5.36 22.19
N ASP A 180 1.23 -4.41 22.63
CA ASP A 180 1.15 -3.01 22.20
C ASP A 180 1.39 -2.86 20.70
N VAL A 181 2.33 -3.64 20.13
CA VAL A 181 2.58 -3.65 18.67
C VAL A 181 1.41 -4.26 17.90
N LEU A 182 0.75 -5.30 18.43
CA LEU A 182 -0.45 -5.87 17.81
C LEU A 182 -1.63 -4.88 17.82
N ILE A 183 -1.83 -4.14 18.91
CA ILE A 183 -2.84 -3.07 18.99
C ILE A 183 -2.51 -1.98 17.96
N LEU A 184 -1.26 -1.51 17.93
CA LEU A 184 -0.80 -0.50 16.97
C LEU A 184 -1.12 -0.91 15.53
N GLN A 185 -0.80 -2.15 15.15
CA GLN A 185 -1.07 -2.66 13.80
C GLN A 185 -2.56 -2.83 13.52
N HIS A 186 -3.33 -3.25 14.52
CA HIS A 186 -4.78 -3.39 14.40
C HIS A 186 -5.46 -2.04 14.18
N GLU A 187 -5.17 -1.05 15.03
CA GLU A 187 -5.72 0.32 14.93
C GLU A 187 -5.35 0.97 13.60
N HIS A 188 -4.09 0.79 13.18
CA HIS A 188 -3.62 1.27 11.89
C HIS A 188 -4.38 0.63 10.73
N GLY A 189 -4.49 -0.71 10.71
CA GLY A 189 -5.21 -1.42 9.66
C GLY A 189 -6.70 -1.07 9.58
N ILE A 190 -7.35 -0.78 10.71
CA ILE A 190 -8.73 -0.25 10.73
C ILE A 190 -8.78 1.16 10.13
N THR A 191 -7.82 2.01 10.47
CA THR A 191 -7.73 3.38 9.93
C THR A 191 -7.58 3.38 8.41
N ASP A 192 -6.65 2.57 7.89
CA ASP A 192 -6.44 2.43 6.44
C ASP A 192 -7.70 1.88 5.73
N ALA A 193 -8.33 0.86 6.32
CA ALA A 193 -9.55 0.29 5.77
C ALA A 193 -10.70 1.32 5.73
N LEU A 194 -10.80 2.18 6.75
CA LEU A 194 -11.80 3.26 6.77
C LEU A 194 -11.54 4.26 5.64
N GLU A 195 -10.29 4.66 5.39
CA GLU A 195 -9.95 5.58 4.30
C GLU A 195 -10.31 4.99 2.93
N LEU A 196 -9.96 3.73 2.68
CA LEU A 196 -10.31 3.02 1.44
C LEU A 196 -11.81 2.91 1.24
N VAL A 197 -12.55 2.52 2.28
CA VAL A 197 -14.01 2.39 2.20
C VAL A 197 -14.68 3.76 2.01
N ASP A 198 -14.14 4.83 2.61
CA ASP A 198 -14.64 6.20 2.41
C ASP A 198 -14.44 6.66 0.96
N GLN A 199 -13.30 6.33 0.33
CA GLN A 199 -13.07 6.58 -1.10
C GLN A 199 -14.05 5.77 -1.97
N LEU A 200 -14.17 4.47 -1.73
CA LEU A 200 -15.10 3.59 -2.47
C LEU A 200 -16.54 4.09 -2.36
N ARG A 201 -16.98 4.53 -1.17
CA ARG A 201 -18.33 5.08 -0.97
C ARG A 201 -18.57 6.33 -1.83
N GLY A 202 -17.55 7.17 -2.02
CA GLY A 202 -17.60 8.33 -2.91
C GLY A 202 -17.78 7.92 -4.37
N LEU A 203 -17.01 6.92 -4.82
CA LEU A 203 -16.93 6.47 -6.21
C LEU A 203 -18.11 5.59 -6.65
N LEU A 204 -18.62 4.71 -5.79
CA LEU A 204 -19.63 3.70 -6.11
C LEU A 204 -21.07 4.27 -6.13
N SER A 205 -21.28 5.32 -6.92
CA SER A 205 -22.57 5.98 -7.17
C SER A 205 -23.47 5.24 -8.16
N ASN A 206 -23.16 3.96 -8.45
CA ASN A 206 -23.86 3.18 -9.47
C ASN A 206 -25.35 3.06 -9.13
N SER A 207 -26.20 3.61 -10.01
CA SER A 207 -27.64 3.49 -9.87
C SER A 207 -28.11 2.13 -10.37
N ILE A 208 -28.89 1.44 -9.54
CA ILE A 208 -29.58 0.19 -9.87
C ILE A 208 -30.45 0.32 -11.14
N ARG A 209 -30.87 1.53 -11.49
CA ARG A 209 -31.67 1.79 -12.70
C ARG A 209 -30.89 1.62 -14.00
N TYR A 210 -29.58 1.83 -13.98
CA TYR A 210 -28.74 1.75 -15.18
C TYR A 210 -27.99 0.43 -15.27
N THR A 211 -27.41 -0.03 -14.15
CA THR A 211 -26.50 -1.19 -14.14
C THR A 211 -27.07 -2.40 -13.42
N GLY A 212 -28.25 -2.28 -12.78
CA GLY A 212 -28.77 -3.31 -11.90
C GLY A 212 -27.91 -3.54 -10.66
N ALA A 213 -28.25 -4.59 -9.91
CA ALA A 213 -27.48 -5.15 -8.82
C ALA A 213 -27.87 -6.62 -8.67
N THR A 214 -26.93 -7.45 -8.21
CA THR A 214 -27.21 -8.87 -7.92
C THR A 214 -28.12 -9.02 -6.71
N ASP A 215 -28.99 -10.03 -6.70
CA ASP A 215 -29.86 -10.34 -5.55
C ASP A 215 -29.08 -10.61 -4.26
N GLU A 216 -27.89 -11.21 -4.38
CA GLU A 216 -26.97 -11.44 -3.27
C GLU A 216 -26.58 -10.11 -2.57
N LEU A 217 -26.14 -9.12 -3.35
CA LEU A 217 -25.81 -7.79 -2.85
C LEU A 217 -27.01 -7.13 -2.17
N LEU A 218 -28.20 -7.17 -2.78
CA LEU A 218 -29.41 -6.54 -2.25
C LEU A 218 -29.85 -7.19 -0.94
N THR A 219 -29.82 -8.52 -0.86
CA THR A 219 -30.13 -9.28 0.36
C THR A 219 -29.13 -8.96 1.47
N SER A 220 -27.84 -8.93 1.14
CA SER A 220 -26.75 -8.58 2.07
C SER A 220 -26.84 -7.13 2.55
N LEU A 221 -27.28 -6.21 1.68
CA LEU A 221 -27.50 -4.81 2.05
C LEU A 221 -28.70 -4.67 3.01
N GLN A 222 -29.82 -5.32 2.69
CA GLN A 222 -31.02 -5.26 3.52
C GLN A 222 -30.73 -5.76 4.94
N THR A 223 -30.05 -6.90 5.04
CA THR A 223 -29.61 -7.48 6.33
C THR A 223 -28.77 -6.50 7.15
N ASP A 224 -27.85 -5.79 6.49
CA ASP A 224 -26.99 -4.82 7.18
C ASP A 224 -27.76 -3.57 7.62
N LEU A 225 -28.67 -3.06 6.79
CA LEU A 225 -29.47 -1.87 7.12
C LEU A 225 -30.44 -2.10 8.28
N GLU A 226 -30.86 -3.34 8.51
CA GLU A 226 -31.66 -3.76 9.67
C GLU A 226 -30.81 -3.83 10.94
N ARG A 227 -29.55 -4.27 10.83
CA ARG A 227 -28.62 -4.41 11.96
C ARG A 227 -27.93 -3.11 12.35
N LEU A 228 -27.91 -2.10 11.47
CA LEU A 228 -27.23 -0.82 11.65
C LEU A 228 -28.26 0.33 11.69
N PRO A 229 -29.02 0.50 12.79
CA PRO A 229 -30.05 1.54 12.93
C PRO A 229 -29.48 2.96 12.94
N GLU A 230 -28.20 3.12 13.25
CA GLU A 230 -27.48 4.41 13.27
C GLU A 230 -27.31 5.03 11.87
N ILE A 231 -27.44 4.24 10.80
CA ILE A 231 -27.48 4.79 9.43
C ILE A 231 -28.78 5.58 9.26
N SER A 232 -28.67 6.90 9.15
CA SER A 232 -29.85 7.78 9.18
C SER A 232 -30.88 7.44 8.10
N PRO A 233 -32.19 7.49 8.40
CA PRO A 233 -33.26 7.29 7.40
C PRO A 233 -33.15 8.26 6.22
N ARG A 234 -32.69 9.50 6.47
CA ARG A 234 -32.44 10.49 5.42
C ARG A 234 -31.38 10.00 4.43
N TYR A 235 -30.28 9.42 4.91
CA TYR A 235 -29.22 8.89 4.05
C TYR A 235 -29.71 7.68 3.24
N LYS A 236 -30.44 6.75 3.87
CA LYS A 236 -31.05 5.60 3.17
C LYS A 236 -31.93 6.07 2.00
N ARG A 237 -32.79 7.06 2.24
CA ARG A 237 -33.69 7.62 1.23
C ARG A 237 -32.95 8.32 0.09
N LEU A 238 -31.92 9.11 0.40
CA LEU A 238 -31.17 9.87 -0.62
C LEU A 238 -30.38 8.96 -1.57
N ASN A 239 -29.94 7.79 -1.09
CA ASN A 239 -29.11 6.85 -1.86
C ASN A 239 -29.87 5.55 -2.16
N ALA A 240 -31.20 5.56 -2.16
CA ALA A 240 -32.04 4.36 -2.29
C ALA A 240 -31.81 3.60 -3.61
N GLU A 241 -31.40 4.32 -4.66
CA GLU A 241 -31.07 3.73 -5.96
C GLU A 241 -29.59 3.33 -6.08
N GLU A 242 -28.76 3.57 -5.07
CA GLU A 242 -27.30 3.35 -5.11
C GLU A 242 -26.88 2.24 -4.12
N PRO A 243 -27.19 0.96 -4.40
CA PRO A 243 -26.99 -0.13 -3.46
C PRO A 243 -25.53 -0.35 -3.09
N TYR A 244 -24.59 -0.09 -4.01
CA TYR A 244 -23.15 -0.23 -3.76
C TYR A 244 -22.64 0.80 -2.75
N ARG A 245 -23.03 2.08 -2.90
CA ARG A 245 -22.72 3.14 -1.92
C ARG A 245 -23.32 2.85 -0.54
N LEU A 246 -24.58 2.40 -0.50
CA LEU A 246 -25.21 2.02 0.76
C LEU A 246 -24.49 0.84 1.42
N LYS A 247 -24.07 -0.17 0.64
CA LYS A 247 -23.32 -1.31 1.18
C LYS A 247 -21.95 -0.89 1.70
N ALA A 248 -21.21 -0.06 0.98
CA ALA A 248 -19.95 0.50 1.44
C ALA A 248 -20.13 1.31 2.74
N THR A 249 -21.24 2.04 2.87
CA THR A 249 -21.60 2.75 4.12
C THR A 249 -21.80 1.79 5.29
N CYS A 250 -22.50 0.66 5.06
CA CYS A 250 -22.66 -0.38 6.08
C CYS A 250 -21.31 -1.02 6.48
N VAL A 251 -20.44 -1.30 5.50
CA VAL A 251 -19.09 -1.84 5.77
C VAL A 251 -18.29 -0.85 6.61
N ARG A 252 -18.30 0.43 6.24
CA ARG A 252 -17.64 1.49 7.01
C ARG A 252 -18.16 1.55 8.45
N GLN A 253 -19.47 1.46 8.63
CA GLN A 253 -20.09 1.54 9.95
C GLN A 253 -19.72 0.36 10.85
N LYS A 254 -19.44 -0.82 10.29
CA LYS A 254 -18.97 -1.99 11.05
C LYS A 254 -17.50 -1.91 11.47
N LEU A 255 -16.72 -1.03 10.83
CA LEU A 255 -15.31 -0.81 11.16
C LEU A 255 -15.13 0.20 12.31
N VAL A 256 -16.17 0.97 12.65
CA VAL A 256 -16.22 1.94 13.74
C VAL A 256 -16.95 1.34 14.94
#